data_AF-A0A919HSW0-F1
#
_entry.id   AF-A0A919HSW0-F1
#
_cell.length_a   1.000
_cell.length_b   1.000
_cell.length_c   1.000
_cell.angle_alpha   90.00
_cell.angle_beta   90.00
_cell.angle_gamma   90.00
#
_symmetry.space_group_name_H-M   'P 1'
#
loop_
_entity.id
_entity.type
_entity.pdbx_description
1 polymer ?
#
loop_
_entity_poly.entity_id
_entity_poly.type
_entity_poly.pdbx_seq_one_letter_code
_entity_poly.pdbx_strand_id
1 'polypeptide(L)'
;MLAGAVVLALLCGPVGWGLLWLLKRLTLKALPLRLAVNRLLRQPWSPLSQLAAFSLSFMLLALLLVLRGDLLDRWQQQLPPQSPNYFLINIAPEQIVPVKTFLAEHQTRAAEFYPIVRARLTQINGQSTDGNKDEALNRELNLTWSEQRPDHNPLVAGSWPPKSGEVSIEEGLAQRLGIKIGDTVTFTGDTRSSARRSAACAK
;
A
#
# COMPACT_ATOMS: atom_id res chain seq x y z
N MET A 1 -6.37 -18.72 -12.60
CA MET A 1 -6.61 -19.71 -11.53
C MET A 1 -7.24 -20.99 -12.11
N LEU A 2 -8.47 -20.96 -12.64
CA LEU A 2 -9.12 -22.14 -13.24
C LEU A 2 -8.33 -22.77 -14.41
N ALA A 3 -7.81 -21.95 -15.34
CA ALA A 3 -6.98 -22.44 -16.45
C ALA A 3 -5.69 -23.14 -15.98
N GLY A 4 -5.05 -22.62 -14.93
CA GLY A 4 -3.83 -23.22 -14.36
C GLY A 4 -4.11 -24.56 -13.67
N ALA A 5 -5.24 -24.69 -12.98
CA ALA A 5 -5.66 -25.95 -12.35
C ALA A 5 -5.98 -27.03 -13.40
N VAL A 6 -6.61 -26.65 -14.52
CA VAL A 6 -6.93 -27.58 -15.62
C VAL A 6 -5.66 -28.06 -16.32
N VAL A 7 -4.70 -27.17 -16.59
CA VAL A 7 -3.41 -27.54 -17.20
C VAL A 7 -2.61 -28.46 -16.28
N LEU A 8 -2.59 -28.19 -14.97
CA LEU A 8 -1.90 -29.04 -14.00
C LEU A 8 -2.55 -30.42 -13.89
N ALA A 9 -3.88 -30.51 -13.90
CA ALA A 9 -4.60 -31.78 -13.88
C ALA A 9 -4.33 -32.60 -15.17
N LEU A 10 -4.30 -31.94 -16.32
CA LEU A 10 -4.00 -32.57 -17.62
C LEU A 10 -2.53 -33.00 -17.75
N LEU A 11 -1.60 -32.39 -17.01
CA LEU A 11 -0.20 -32.82 -16.96
C LEU A 11 0.02 -33.96 -15.95
N CYS A 12 -0.57 -33.87 -14.75
CA CYS A 12 -0.41 -34.89 -13.71
C CYS A 12 -1.14 -36.20 -14.02
N GLY A 13 -2.30 -36.15 -14.68
CA GLY A 13 -3.07 -37.33 -15.07
C GLY A 13 -2.28 -38.35 -15.93
N PRO A 14 -1.75 -37.96 -17.10
CA PRO A 14 -0.97 -38.86 -17.96
C PRO A 14 0.37 -39.26 -17.34
N VAL A 15 1.01 -38.40 -16.55
CA VAL A 15 2.24 -38.77 -15.81
C VAL A 15 1.95 -39.84 -14.76
N GLY A 16 0.88 -39.68 -13.98
CA GLY A 16 0.44 -40.68 -13.00
C GLY A 16 0.03 -42.00 -13.65
N TRP A 17 -0.69 -41.94 -14.78
CA TRP A 17 -1.10 -43.12 -15.54
C TRP A 17 0.10 -43.85 -16.17
N GLY A 18 1.04 -43.09 -16.75
CA GLY A 18 2.28 -43.61 -17.31
C GLY A 18 3.15 -44.27 -16.26
N LEU A 19 3.25 -43.68 -15.07
CA LEU A 19 3.98 -44.25 -13.94
C LEU A 19 3.36 -45.58 -13.48
N LEU A 20 2.02 -45.65 -13.34
CA LEU A 20 1.31 -46.89 -12.98
C LEU A 20 1.46 -47.98 -14.05
N TRP A 21 1.40 -47.60 -15.33
CA TRP A 21 1.59 -48.53 -16.45
C TRP A 21 3.02 -49.08 -16.49
N LEU A 22 4.02 -48.22 -16.25
CA LEU A 22 5.43 -48.61 -16.17
C LEU A 22 5.68 -49.52 -14.96
N LEU A 23 5.10 -49.20 -13.79
CA LEU A 23 5.21 -50.01 -12.58
C LEU A 23 4.58 -51.40 -12.75
N LYS A 24 3.48 -51.49 -13.52
CA LYS A 24 2.85 -52.78 -13.87
C LYS A 24 3.70 -53.62 -14.82
N ARG A 25 4.52 -52.99 -15.69
CA ARG A 25 5.42 -53.69 -16.61
C ARG A 25 6.76 -54.09 -15.97
N LEU A 26 7.12 -53.50 -14.84
CA LEU A 26 8.33 -53.84 -14.09
C LEU A 26 8.12 -55.10 -13.25
N THR A 27 8.69 -56.23 -13.70
CA THR A 27 8.75 -57.46 -12.89
C THR A 27 9.81 -57.30 -11.80
N LEU A 28 9.39 -56.83 -10.63
CA LEU A 28 10.28 -56.68 -9.47
C LEU A 28 10.70 -58.07 -8.94
N LYS A 29 11.97 -58.42 -9.16
CA LYS A 29 12.56 -59.71 -8.73
C LYS A 29 12.74 -59.80 -7.21
N ALA A 30 12.88 -58.67 -6.52
CA ALA A 30 13.05 -58.62 -5.07
C ALA A 30 11.70 -58.81 -4.33
N LEU A 31 11.58 -59.91 -3.58
CA LEU A 31 10.43 -60.26 -2.74
C LEU A 31 9.89 -59.10 -1.87
N PRO A 32 10.71 -58.32 -1.13
CA PRO A 32 10.20 -57.24 -0.29
C PRO A 32 9.56 -56.09 -1.08
N LEU A 33 10.13 -55.75 -2.24
CA LEU A 33 9.61 -54.74 -3.17
C LEU A 33 8.28 -55.18 -3.79
N ARG A 34 8.17 -56.45 -4.17
CA ARG A 34 6.93 -57.02 -4.70
C ARG A 34 5.80 -57.01 -3.65
N LEU A 35 6.13 -57.33 -2.40
CA LEU A 35 5.16 -57.30 -1.30
C LEU A 35 4.72 -55.87 -0.95
N ALA A 36 5.64 -54.90 -0.95
CA ALA A 36 5.32 -53.49 -0.73
C ALA A 36 4.37 -52.94 -1.80
N VAL A 37 4.65 -53.22 -3.08
CA VAL A 37 3.80 -52.81 -4.21
C VAL A 37 2.43 -53.49 -4.14
N ASN A 38 2.36 -54.78 -3.81
CA ASN A 38 1.09 -55.50 -3.72
C ASN A 38 0.22 -55.03 -2.53
N ARG A 39 0.83 -54.60 -1.43
CA ARG A 39 0.12 -53.99 -0.29
C ARG A 39 -0.44 -52.62 -0.66
N LEU A 40 0.32 -51.82 -1.40
CA LEU A 40 -0.11 -50.51 -1.92
C LEU A 40 -1.30 -50.65 -2.90
N LEU A 41 -1.30 -51.69 -3.72
CA LEU A 41 -2.39 -51.98 -4.67
C LEU A 41 -3.66 -52.54 -4.01
N ARG A 42 -3.54 -53.20 -2.85
CA ARG A 42 -4.69 -53.81 -2.14
C ARG A 42 -5.46 -52.84 -1.23
N GLN A 43 -4.81 -51.82 -0.68
CA GLN A 43 -5.45 -50.78 0.15
C GLN A 43 -5.00 -49.37 -0.29
N PRO A 44 -5.46 -48.90 -1.46
CA PRO A 44 -4.95 -47.67 -2.06
C PRO A 44 -5.36 -46.40 -1.30
N TRP A 45 -6.43 -46.42 -0.50
CA TRP A 45 -7.06 -45.23 0.06
C TRP A 45 -6.19 -44.46 1.08
N SER A 46 -5.54 -45.15 2.02
CA SER A 46 -4.74 -44.50 3.08
C SER A 46 -3.43 -43.88 2.54
N PRO A 47 -2.66 -44.57 1.67
CA PRO A 47 -1.49 -43.97 1.03
C PRO A 47 -1.85 -42.82 0.08
N LEU A 48 -2.99 -42.90 -0.62
CA LEU A 48 -3.47 -41.80 -1.48
C LEU A 48 -3.77 -40.53 -0.68
N SER A 49 -4.49 -40.64 0.44
CA SER A 49 -4.84 -39.46 1.25
C SER A 49 -3.61 -38.81 1.88
N GLN A 50 -2.63 -39.61 2.30
CA GLN A 50 -1.36 -39.08 2.82
C GLN A 50 -0.56 -38.36 1.73
N LEU A 51 -0.43 -38.97 0.55
CA LEU A 51 0.28 -38.37 -0.57
C LEU A 51 -0.42 -37.08 -1.04
N ALA A 52 -1.75 -37.04 -1.04
CA ALA A 52 -2.53 -35.84 -1.32
C ALA A 52 -2.29 -34.74 -0.28
N ALA A 53 -2.27 -35.08 1.01
CA ALA A 53 -2.00 -34.12 2.09
C ALA A 53 -0.59 -33.52 1.98
N PHE A 54 0.43 -34.34 1.70
CA PHE A 54 1.79 -33.85 1.46
C PHE A 54 1.86 -32.98 0.20
N SER A 55 1.23 -33.40 -0.90
CA SER A 55 1.19 -32.63 -2.14
C SER A 55 0.52 -31.26 -1.95
N LEU A 56 -0.58 -31.20 -1.19
CA LEU A 56 -1.26 -29.95 -0.86
C LEU A 56 -0.38 -29.04 0.00
N SER A 57 0.35 -29.61 0.97
CA SER A 57 1.28 -28.87 1.83
C SER A 57 2.41 -28.25 1.01
N PHE A 58 3.02 -29.01 0.10
CA PHE A 58 4.06 -28.49 -0.79
C PHE A 58 3.51 -27.47 -1.79
N MET A 59 2.29 -27.67 -2.32
CA MET A 59 1.64 -26.70 -3.20
C MET A 59 1.38 -25.38 -2.49
N LEU A 60 0.89 -25.42 -1.25
CA LEU A 60 0.68 -24.23 -0.42
C LEU A 60 1.99 -23.49 -0.15
N LEU A 61 3.05 -24.23 0.21
CA LEU A 61 4.37 -23.66 0.43
C LEU A 61 4.93 -23.01 -0.84
N ALA A 62 4.82 -23.67 -2.00
CA ALA A 62 5.25 -23.12 -3.28
C ALA A 62 4.45 -21.88 -3.66
N LEU A 63 3.13 -21.88 -3.44
CA LEU A 63 2.27 -20.71 -3.68
C LEU A 63 2.71 -19.52 -2.83
N LEU A 64 3.01 -19.72 -1.54
CA LEU A 64 3.51 -18.66 -0.67
C LEU A 64 4.86 -18.09 -1.13
N LEU A 65 5.79 -18.96 -1.58
CA LEU A 65 7.08 -18.51 -2.10
C LEU A 65 6.93 -17.66 -3.37
N VAL A 66 6.06 -18.07 -4.30
CA VAL A 66 5.77 -17.31 -5.53
C VAL A 66 5.08 -15.99 -5.21
N LEU A 67 4.04 -16.02 -4.36
CA LEU A 67 3.27 -14.83 -4.00
C LEU A 67 4.16 -13.79 -3.31
N ARG A 68 5.05 -14.23 -2.41
CA ARG A 68 5.99 -13.34 -1.73
C ARG A 68 6.90 -12.62 -2.72
N GLY A 69 7.47 -13.33 -3.70
CA GLY A 69 8.33 -12.72 -4.72
C GLY A 69 7.55 -11.74 -5.58
N ASP A 70 6.47 -12.20 -6.20
CA ASP A 70 5.71 -11.41 -7.18
C ASP A 70 5.06 -10.16 -6.56
N LEU A 71 4.53 -10.26 -5.34
CA LEU A 71 3.96 -9.09 -4.66
C LEU A 71 5.03 -8.07 -4.27
N LEU A 72 6.16 -8.52 -3.72
CA LEU A 72 7.24 -7.61 -3.32
C LEU A 72 7.88 -6.94 -4.53
N ASP A 73 8.16 -7.70 -5.59
CA ASP A 73 8.79 -7.18 -6.80
C ASP A 73 7.88 -6.18 -7.51
N ARG A 74 6.58 -6.50 -7.65
CA ARG A 74 5.62 -5.56 -8.25
C ARG A 74 5.44 -4.31 -7.41
N TRP A 75 5.37 -4.45 -6.09
CA TRP A 75 5.28 -3.31 -5.20
C TRP A 75 6.53 -2.43 -5.30
N GLN A 76 7.72 -3.03 -5.35
CA GLN A 76 8.97 -2.30 -5.50
C GLN A 76 9.09 -1.61 -6.87
N GLN A 77 8.58 -2.22 -7.95
CA GLN A 77 8.55 -1.61 -9.28
C GLN A 77 7.60 -0.40 -9.40
N GLN A 78 6.62 -0.28 -8.51
CA GLN A 78 5.74 0.90 -8.47
C GLN A 78 6.43 2.13 -7.88
N LEU A 79 7.53 1.95 -7.15
CA LEU A 79 8.30 3.05 -6.59
C LEU A 79 9.33 3.56 -7.62
N PRO A 80 9.34 4.87 -7.94
CA PRO A 80 10.37 5.44 -8.80
C PRO A 80 11.78 5.11 -8.27
N PRO A 81 12.75 4.87 -9.16
CA PRO A 81 14.15 4.77 -8.73
C PRO A 81 14.53 6.04 -7.98
N GLN A 82 15.21 5.90 -6.84
CA GLN A 82 15.59 6.99 -5.91
C GLN A 82 14.46 7.53 -5.01
N SER A 83 13.37 6.77 -4.81
CA SER A 83 12.38 7.12 -3.79
C SER A 83 13.01 7.22 -2.39
N PRO A 84 12.76 8.29 -1.61
CA PRO A 84 13.27 8.42 -0.26
C PRO A 84 12.81 7.26 0.65
N ASN A 85 13.71 6.76 1.49
CA ASN A 85 13.46 5.69 2.45
C ASN A 85 13.45 6.16 3.92
N TYR A 86 13.65 7.46 4.16
CA TYR A 86 13.59 8.07 5.49
C TYR A 86 12.62 9.26 5.49
N PHE A 87 11.75 9.30 6.49
CA PHE A 87 10.80 10.38 6.72
C PHE A 87 11.03 10.95 8.11
N LEU A 88 11.32 12.25 8.18
CA LEU A 88 11.53 12.97 9.43
C LEU A 88 10.28 13.83 9.72
N ILE A 89 9.65 13.61 10.86
CA ILE A 89 8.47 14.36 11.32
C ILE A 89 8.70 14.89 12.74
N ASN A 90 7.94 15.89 13.16
CA ASN A 90 8.03 16.49 14.49
C ASN A 90 9.43 17.03 14.85
N ILE A 91 10.10 17.63 13.88
CA ILE A 91 11.40 18.29 14.09
C ILE A 91 11.12 19.65 14.74
N ALA A 92 11.68 19.89 15.92
CA ALA A 92 11.56 21.19 16.57
C ALA A 92 12.34 22.27 15.78
N PRO A 93 11.91 23.55 15.80
CA PRO A 93 12.59 24.62 15.06
C PRO A 93 14.10 24.71 15.32
N GLU A 94 14.51 24.53 16.57
CA GLU A 94 15.91 24.50 17.02
C GLU A 94 16.71 23.30 16.49
N GLN A 95 16.04 22.21 16.12
CA GLN A 95 16.66 20.99 15.59
C GLN A 95 16.86 21.04 14.07
N ILE A 96 16.21 21.97 13.37
CA ILE A 96 16.27 22.04 11.90
C ILE A 96 17.71 22.22 11.41
N VAL A 97 18.48 23.11 12.03
CA VAL A 97 19.87 23.40 11.62
C VAL A 97 20.79 22.19 11.85
N PRO A 98 20.84 21.57 13.05
CA PRO A 98 21.60 20.34 13.27
C PRO A 98 21.25 19.21 12.30
N VAL A 99 19.96 18.99 12.02
CA VAL A 99 19.50 17.93 11.11
C VAL A 99 19.95 18.22 9.67
N LYS A 100 19.85 19.47 9.20
CA LYS A 100 20.34 19.86 7.87
C LYS A 100 21.83 19.60 7.71
N THR A 101 22.64 19.96 8.72
CA THR A 101 24.09 19.71 8.72
C THR A 101 24.40 18.22 8.64
N PHE A 102 23.75 17.41 9.48
CA PHE A 102 23.92 15.96 9.48
C PHE A 102 23.58 15.34 8.11
N LEU A 103 22.46 15.73 7.50
CA LEU A 103 22.07 15.20 6.19
C LEU A 103 23.05 15.63 5.08
N ALA A 104 23.58 16.84 5.15
CA ALA A 104 24.57 17.34 4.19
C ALA A 104 25.90 16.59 4.29
N GLU A 105 26.39 16.32 5.51
CA GLU A 105 27.60 15.53 5.76
C GLU A 105 27.50 14.11 5.18
N HIS A 106 26.30 13.52 5.24
CA HIS A 106 26.03 12.20 4.68
C HIS A 106 25.60 12.22 3.19
N GLN A 107 25.83 13.34 2.48
CA GLN A 107 25.49 13.52 1.06
C GLN A 107 24.03 13.18 0.71
N THR A 108 23.13 13.28 1.68
CA THR A 108 21.72 13.01 1.50
C THR A 108 21.03 14.30 1.10
N ARG A 109 20.37 14.31 -0.07
CA ARG A 109 19.53 15.45 -0.45
C ARG A 109 18.30 15.48 0.45
N ALA A 110 18.35 16.32 1.48
CA ALA A 110 17.17 16.61 2.28
C ALA A 110 16.13 17.28 1.36
N ALA A 111 14.92 16.73 1.33
CA ALA A 111 13.77 17.47 0.82
C ALA A 111 13.56 18.75 1.65
N GLU A 112 12.86 19.73 1.10
CA GLU A 112 12.50 20.94 1.84
C GLU A 112 11.76 20.60 3.15
N PHE A 113 12.07 21.34 4.21
CA PHE A 113 11.41 21.17 5.50
C PHE A 113 10.15 22.02 5.52
N TYR A 114 9.00 21.37 5.55
CA TYR A 114 7.71 22.05 5.67
C TYR A 114 7.26 22.11 7.12
N PRO A 115 6.91 23.29 7.64
CA PRO A 115 6.32 23.40 8.95
C PRO A 115 4.88 22.86 8.93
N ILE A 116 4.47 22.20 10.01
CA ILE A 116 3.16 21.58 10.16
C ILE A 116 2.43 22.25 11.33
N VAL A 117 1.25 22.81 11.04
CA VAL A 117 0.29 23.25 12.07
C VAL A 117 -0.91 22.32 12.04
N ARG A 118 -1.32 21.79 13.18
CA ARG A 118 -2.56 21.03 13.30
C ARG A 118 -3.72 21.98 13.59
N ALA A 119 -4.77 21.89 12.78
CA ALA A 119 -5.99 22.66 12.99
C ALA A 119 -7.22 21.91 12.50
N ARG A 120 -8.36 22.08 13.18
CA ARG A 120 -9.65 21.52 12.78
C ARG A 120 -10.42 22.52 11.92
N LEU A 121 -11.02 22.05 10.83
CA LEU A 121 -11.97 22.83 10.03
C LEU A 121 -13.33 22.83 10.74
N THR A 122 -13.71 23.95 11.33
CA THR A 122 -14.91 24.09 12.17
C THR A 122 -16.08 24.75 11.46
N GLN A 123 -15.82 25.54 10.41
CA GLN A 123 -16.89 26.15 9.63
C GLN A 123 -16.55 26.25 8.15
N ILE A 124 -17.58 26.12 7.31
CA ILE A 124 -17.54 26.41 5.88
C ILE A 124 -18.67 27.42 5.60
N ASN A 125 -18.34 28.56 5.00
CA ASN A 125 -19.25 29.69 4.76
C ASN A 125 -20.06 30.12 6.00
N GLY A 126 -19.44 30.02 7.18
CA GLY A 126 -20.05 30.34 8.47
C GLY A 126 -20.98 29.26 9.04
N GLN A 127 -21.21 28.16 8.32
CA GLN A 127 -21.96 27.00 8.82
C GLN A 127 -21.02 26.04 9.57
N SER A 128 -21.46 25.56 10.74
CA SER A 128 -20.68 24.58 11.51
C SER A 128 -20.54 23.28 10.72
N THR A 129 -19.35 22.70 10.79
CA THR A 129 -19.04 21.37 10.24
C THR A 129 -19.33 20.24 11.23
N ASP A 130 -19.71 20.56 12.47
CA ASP A 130 -20.04 19.57 13.50
C ASP A 130 -21.22 18.68 13.08
N GLY A 131 -21.06 17.38 13.29
CA GLY A 131 -22.06 16.37 12.92
C GLY A 131 -22.03 15.95 11.45
N ASN A 132 -21.09 16.47 10.64
CA ASN A 132 -20.84 15.95 9.30
C ASN A 132 -20.19 14.56 9.37
N LYS A 133 -20.54 13.68 8.44
CA LYS A 133 -20.04 12.31 8.35
C LYS A 133 -18.65 12.20 7.71
N ASP A 134 -18.15 13.25 7.07
CA ASP A 134 -16.81 13.23 6.47
C ASP A 134 -15.73 13.21 7.57
N GLU A 135 -14.84 12.22 7.51
CA GLU A 135 -13.78 12.03 8.50
C GLU A 135 -12.83 13.23 8.57
N ALA A 136 -12.61 13.94 7.46
CA ALA A 136 -11.73 15.10 7.41
C ALA A 136 -12.19 16.25 8.33
N LEU A 137 -13.50 16.34 8.59
CA LEU A 137 -14.08 17.33 9.52
C LEU A 137 -14.02 16.88 10.98
N ASN A 138 -13.87 15.57 11.21
CA ASN A 138 -13.85 14.96 12.54
C ASN A 138 -12.42 14.78 13.09
N ARG A 139 -11.40 15.26 12.39
CA ARG A 139 -9.98 15.20 12.79
C ARG A 139 -9.28 16.55 12.67
N GLU A 140 -8.09 16.64 13.23
CA GLU A 140 -7.19 17.76 12.95
C GLU A 140 -6.51 17.56 11.60
N LEU A 141 -6.51 18.61 10.79
CA LEU A 141 -5.85 18.64 9.50
C LEU A 141 -4.43 19.21 9.66
N ASN A 142 -3.48 18.66 8.91
CA ASN A 142 -2.13 19.18 8.82
C ASN A 142 -2.10 20.33 7.80
N LEU A 143 -1.92 21.54 8.29
CA LEU A 143 -1.69 22.73 7.49
C LEU A 143 -0.20 22.93 7.31
N THR A 144 0.23 23.11 6.06
CA THR A 144 1.59 23.46 5.70
C THR A 144 1.58 24.76 4.91
N TRP A 145 2.70 25.48 4.90
CA TRP A 145 2.87 26.65 4.06
C TRP A 145 4.22 26.60 3.37
N SER A 146 4.27 27.18 2.16
CA SER A 146 5.48 27.31 1.36
C SER A 146 5.36 28.58 0.52
N GLU A 147 6.47 29.29 0.34
CA GLU A 147 6.53 30.45 -0.56
C GLU A 147 6.48 30.01 -2.03
N GLN A 148 7.18 28.92 -2.36
CA GLN A 148 7.24 28.37 -3.70
C GLN A 148 6.25 27.22 -3.84
N ARG A 149 5.64 27.09 -5.03
CA ARG A 149 4.72 25.98 -5.33
C ARG A 149 5.54 24.70 -5.49
N PRO A 150 5.27 23.63 -4.70
CA PRO A 150 5.95 22.37 -4.94
C PRO A 150 5.59 21.78 -6.31
N ASP A 151 6.61 21.34 -7.06
CA ASP A 151 6.48 20.81 -8.43
C ASP A 151 5.53 19.61 -8.51
N HIS A 152 5.60 18.73 -7.51
CA HIS A 152 4.84 17.48 -7.41
C HIS A 152 3.34 17.68 -7.12
N ASN A 153 2.88 18.93 -7.10
CA ASN A 153 1.55 19.22 -6.65
C ASN A 153 0.96 20.34 -7.56
N PRO A 154 0.36 19.93 -8.70
CA PRO A 154 -0.08 20.82 -9.76
C PRO A 154 -1.27 21.67 -9.33
N LEU A 155 -1.40 22.87 -9.88
CA LEU A 155 -2.55 23.72 -9.59
C LEU A 155 -3.70 23.35 -10.54
N VAL A 156 -4.81 22.89 -10.00
CA VAL A 156 -6.00 22.51 -10.78
C VAL A 156 -6.90 23.72 -11.04
N ALA A 157 -7.03 24.60 -10.05
CA ALA A 157 -7.82 25.83 -10.18
C ALA A 157 -7.29 26.91 -9.23
N GLY A 158 -7.42 28.19 -9.62
CA GLY A 158 -7.01 29.34 -8.81
C GLY A 158 -5.71 30.00 -9.26
N SER A 159 -5.04 30.70 -8.35
CA SER A 159 -3.76 31.37 -8.58
C SER A 159 -2.77 31.13 -7.44
N TRP A 160 -1.54 30.74 -7.77
CA TRP A 160 -0.45 30.62 -6.81
C TRP A 160 0.53 31.80 -6.91
N PRO A 161 1.07 32.33 -5.80
CA PRO A 161 0.75 31.98 -4.42
C PRO A 161 -0.62 32.55 -3.98
N PRO A 162 -1.31 31.89 -3.03
CA PRO A 162 -2.51 32.45 -2.41
C PRO A 162 -2.19 33.78 -1.72
N LYS A 163 -3.15 34.72 -1.74
CA LYS A 163 -3.02 36.02 -1.04
C LYS A 163 -3.02 35.83 0.47
N SER A 164 -2.66 36.88 1.22
CA SER A 164 -2.75 36.85 2.68
C SER A 164 -4.18 36.55 3.12
N GLY A 165 -4.36 35.49 3.90
CA GLY A 165 -5.69 35.03 4.31
C GLY A 165 -6.33 34.01 3.39
N GLU A 166 -5.66 33.55 2.33
CA GLU A 166 -6.15 32.47 1.47
C GLU A 166 -5.47 31.13 1.81
N VAL A 167 -6.16 30.02 1.51
CA VAL A 167 -5.60 28.65 1.62
C VAL A 167 -5.71 27.91 0.29
N SER A 168 -4.77 26.99 0.08
CA SER A 168 -4.89 25.92 -0.90
C SER A 168 -5.51 24.69 -0.23
N ILE A 169 -6.49 24.08 -0.88
CA ILE A 169 -7.18 22.88 -0.39
C ILE A 169 -6.96 21.77 -1.43
N GLU A 170 -6.81 20.52 -0.96
CA GLU A 170 -6.71 19.38 -1.86
C GLU A 170 -7.99 19.25 -2.71
N GLU A 171 -7.87 19.01 -4.02
CA GLU A 171 -9.04 18.90 -4.91
C GLU A 171 -10.05 17.87 -4.40
N GLY A 172 -9.59 16.67 -4.02
CA GLY A 172 -10.45 15.62 -3.51
C GLY A 172 -11.19 16.01 -2.22
N LEU A 173 -10.54 16.78 -1.34
CA LEU A 173 -11.18 17.29 -0.13
C LEU A 173 -12.20 18.40 -0.46
N ALA A 174 -11.84 19.32 -1.36
CA ALA A 174 -12.72 20.39 -1.80
C ALA A 174 -14.01 19.83 -2.45
N GLN A 175 -13.88 18.81 -3.30
CA GLN A 175 -15.03 18.14 -3.95
C GLN A 175 -15.95 17.46 -2.93
N ARG A 176 -15.40 16.68 -1.99
CA ARG A 176 -16.21 15.97 -0.98
C ARG A 176 -16.96 16.93 -0.05
N LEU A 177 -16.32 18.05 0.30
CA LEU A 177 -16.90 19.06 1.18
C LEU A 177 -17.70 20.14 0.42
N GLY A 178 -17.74 20.09 -0.91
CA GLY A 178 -18.43 21.07 -1.74
C GLY A 178 -17.84 22.48 -1.69
N ILE A 179 -16.56 22.61 -1.32
CA ILE A 179 -15.86 23.90 -1.18
C ILE A 179 -15.43 24.39 -2.56
N LYS A 180 -15.79 25.63 -2.89
CA LYS A 180 -15.43 26.32 -4.13
C LYS A 180 -14.41 27.42 -3.87
N ILE A 181 -13.74 27.85 -4.93
CA ILE A 181 -12.86 29.02 -4.86
C ILE A 181 -13.69 30.25 -4.47
N GLY A 182 -13.19 31.00 -3.50
CA GLY A 182 -13.86 32.14 -2.88
C GLY A 182 -14.60 31.80 -1.59
N ASP A 183 -14.90 30.52 -1.33
CA ASP A 183 -15.59 30.11 -0.11
C ASP A 183 -14.74 30.37 1.14
N THR A 184 -15.42 30.66 2.23
CA THR A 184 -14.78 30.95 3.51
C THR A 184 -14.68 29.69 4.35
N VAL A 185 -13.47 29.36 4.80
CA VAL A 185 -13.21 28.25 5.72
C VAL A 185 -12.66 28.79 7.04
N THR A 186 -13.15 28.28 8.16
CA THR A 186 -12.68 28.65 9.50
C THR A 186 -11.95 27.47 10.13
N PHE A 187 -10.69 27.69 10.50
CA PHE A 187 -9.90 26.71 11.23
C PHE A 187 -9.73 27.10 12.69
N THR A 188 -9.74 26.11 13.59
CA THR A 188 -9.47 26.27 15.02
C THR A 188 -8.35 25.31 15.43
N GLY A 189 -7.34 25.79 16.16
CA GLY A 189 -6.21 24.98 16.65
C GLY A 189 -5.71 25.45 18.02
N ASP A 190 -4.72 24.72 18.56
CA ASP A 190 -4.20 24.86 19.94
C ASP A 190 -3.69 26.27 20.30
N THR A 191 -3.17 27.01 19.33
CA THR A 191 -2.74 28.40 19.51
C THR A 191 -3.86 29.34 19.07
N ARG A 192 -4.79 29.63 19.99
CA ARG A 192 -5.87 30.64 19.91
C ARG A 192 -5.75 31.64 18.74
N SER A 193 -6.43 31.33 17.64
CA SER A 193 -7.16 32.27 16.79
C SER A 193 -7.96 31.46 15.77
N SER A 194 -9.28 31.67 15.71
CA SER A 194 -10.08 31.15 14.61
C SER A 194 -9.59 31.83 13.33
N ALA A 195 -8.86 31.12 12.47
CA ALA A 195 -8.34 31.67 11.24
C ALA A 195 -9.40 31.49 10.14
N ARG A 196 -10.06 32.60 9.80
CA ARG A 196 -10.95 32.67 8.64
C ARG A 196 -10.08 32.84 7.39
N ARG A 197 -10.18 31.90 6.47
CA ARG A 197 -9.44 31.94 5.20
C ARG A 197 -10.39 31.78 4.02
N SER A 198 -10.02 32.28 2.85
CA SER A 198 -10.74 31.98 1.61
C SER A 198 -10.05 30.84 0.86
N ALA A 199 -10.83 29.90 0.33
CA ALA A 199 -10.30 28.87 -0.55
C ALA A 199 -9.89 29.52 -1.87
N ALA A 200 -8.59 29.57 -2.17
CA ALA A 200 -8.09 30.24 -3.37
C ALA A 200 -7.60 29.28 -4.44
N CYS A 201 -7.25 28.05 -4.07
CA CYS A 201 -6.63 27.08 -4.96
C CYS A 201 -7.05 25.65 -4.64
N ALA A 202 -7.24 24.84 -5.69
CA ALA A 202 -7.38 23.39 -5.61
C ALA A 202 -6.15 22.73 -6.23
N LYS A 203 -5.62 21.71 -5.56
CA LYS A 203 -4.33 21.10 -5.86
C LYS A 203 -4.30 19.63 -5.49
#